data_AF-A0A1I2BMM1-F1
#
_entry.id   AF-A0A1I2BMM1-F1
#
_cell.length_a   1.000
_cell.length_b   1.000
_cell.length_c   1.000
_cell.angle_alpha   90.00
_cell.angle_beta   90.00
_cell.angle_gamma   90.00
#
_symmetry.space_group_name_H-M   'P 1'
#
loop_
_entity.id
_entity.type
_entity.pdbx_description
1 polymer ?
#
loop_
_entity_poly.entity_id
_entity_poly.type
_entity_poly.pdbx_seq_one_letter_code
_entity_poly.pdbx_strand_id
1 'polypeptide(L)'
;MEYYVYFCGLIYFYRYSCIQKILFHWKVRKSQNLEHLYTKIFGYYFLISKLEQFFRKFAIRLTRRIKILLNCRNTPNTMAKLKNIIKQLSTNDYEAIYNSLVESNAEKSALLLKYMREKQLSDSKIMEDLDVNTNAYYTLRSRLNQKIEEYLLNQMESPRTELLKKVANITEIIFTKKQAIAIATLKKLERELLDYDLSNELTIVYKNLKKLHINSADYFHYSQLYNRHIAYMLAVDKAEDMLAEYFKKFGFFALSGDETDKLGLILLNNEMTNVANLYQSHRLKVYQSCMSVFHRLYVEEDKPTDNLEPIEDILEEVSHTFDSYKADSIYYHLKLVFEYLKLEYYNHYKVYKKAEKFYEDVNESSAILLSNYNLFTYPAQFLSTKLERTLRMNLQGQLYEENEALFENFEYDDDNIALYINYVVYRAICCYYADKYSEAAKWLNDLLNDLSLKRYPYATIEIKSILALQYCLMKEMDLFNQLINSIQRQIRILGKEDCSHIISFLKIMKIATSEAKKEKAEKIRNVADKISDVDRRLFSPTKYIKIDDKLVKLLCGD
;
A
#
# COMPACT_ATOMS: atom_id res chain seq x y z
N MET A 1 26.12 13.34 15.68
CA MET A 1 26.74 13.58 17.00
C MET A 1 25.97 14.64 17.78
N GLU A 2 25.63 15.78 17.19
CA GLU A 2 24.87 16.86 17.88
C GLU A 2 23.50 16.42 18.43
N TYR A 3 22.73 15.61 17.69
CA TYR A 3 21.46 15.05 18.18
C TYR A 3 21.63 14.09 19.37
N TYR A 4 22.76 13.39 19.48
CA TYR A 4 23.03 12.49 20.60
C TYR A 4 23.35 13.29 21.88
N VAL A 5 24.08 14.40 21.74
CA VAL A 5 24.37 15.33 22.83
C VAL A 5 23.08 16.01 23.33
N TYR A 6 22.21 16.46 22.41
CA TYR A 6 20.91 17.04 22.76
C TYR A 6 20.00 16.04 23.48
N PHE A 7 20.00 14.78 23.03
CA PHE A 7 19.17 13.71 23.60
C PHE A 7 19.68 13.24 24.98
N CYS A 8 21.00 13.12 25.15
CA CYS A 8 21.61 12.87 26.46
C CYS A 8 21.32 14.01 27.44
N GLY A 9 21.32 15.27 26.98
CA GLY A 9 20.91 16.43 27.76
C GLY A 9 19.45 16.34 28.24
N LEU A 10 18.53 15.92 27.38
CA LEU A 10 17.11 15.73 27.70
C LEU A 10 16.87 14.63 28.75
N ILE A 11 17.60 13.51 28.65
CA ILE A 11 17.56 12.42 29.64
C ILE A 11 18.12 12.90 30.99
N TYR A 12 19.21 13.66 30.97
CA TYR A 12 19.81 14.22 32.18
C TYR A 12 18.86 15.22 32.86
N PHE A 13 18.19 16.06 32.06
CA PHE A 13 17.19 17.02 32.53
C PHE A 13 15.97 16.32 33.15
N TYR A 14 15.47 15.24 32.53
CA TYR A 14 14.38 14.44 33.08
C TYR A 14 14.77 13.71 34.37
N ARG A 15 15.98 13.15 34.45
CA ARG A 15 16.51 12.57 35.70
C ARG A 15 16.57 13.61 36.81
N TYR A 16 17.07 14.81 36.50
CA TYR A 16 17.20 15.89 37.49
C TYR A 16 15.83 16.40 37.98
N SER A 17 14.85 16.55 37.07
CA SER A 17 13.48 16.96 37.41
C SER A 17 12.74 15.92 38.25
N CYS A 18 12.92 14.62 37.95
CA CYS A 18 12.36 13.53 38.75
C CYS A 18 13.00 13.47 40.16
N ILE A 19 14.32 13.65 40.26
CA ILE A 19 15.02 13.68 41.55
C ILE A 19 14.58 14.90 42.38
N GLN A 20 14.40 16.07 41.76
CA GLN A 20 13.87 17.25 42.45
C GLN A 20 12.42 17.05 42.93
N LYS A 21 11.55 16.40 42.14
CA LYS A 21 10.18 16.07 42.57
C LYS A 21 10.16 15.06 43.73
N ILE A 22 11.07 14.10 43.74
CA ILE A 22 11.22 13.13 44.83
C ILE A 22 11.74 13.82 46.10
N LEU A 23 12.74 14.69 45.99
CA LEU A 23 13.27 15.49 47.11
C LEU A 23 12.24 16.50 47.65
N PHE A 24 11.42 17.09 46.78
CA PHE A 24 10.32 17.97 47.17
C PHE A 24 9.23 17.21 47.93
N HIS A 25 8.86 16.01 47.46
CA HIS A 25 7.94 15.13 48.19
C HIS A 25 8.50 14.63 49.53
N TRP A 26 9.82 14.42 49.62
CA TRP A 26 10.51 14.02 50.84
C TRP A 26 10.54 15.14 51.89
N LYS A 27 10.63 16.41 51.45
CA LYS A 27 10.62 17.58 52.34
C LYS A 27 9.23 17.95 52.87
N VAL A 28 8.16 17.53 52.18
CA VAL A 28 6.76 17.90 52.49
C VAL A 28 6.02 16.87 53.38
N ARG A 29 6.54 15.65 53.57
CA ARG A 29 5.91 14.66 54.47
C ARG A 29 6.88 14.10 55.50
N LYS A 30 6.94 14.75 56.66
CA LYS A 30 7.38 14.11 57.91
C LYS A 30 6.17 13.39 58.50
N SER A 31 6.33 12.07 58.66
CA SER A 31 5.42 11.11 59.30
C SER A 31 4.33 10.46 58.41
N GLN A 32 4.32 9.12 58.55
CA GLN A 32 3.35 8.10 58.15
C GLN A 32 3.44 7.51 56.72
N ASN A 33 3.69 6.19 56.72
CA ASN A 33 3.73 5.21 55.62
C ASN A 33 4.93 5.20 54.66
N LEU A 34 6.04 4.63 55.15
CA LEU A 34 7.22 4.24 54.35
C LEU A 34 6.91 3.17 53.29
N GLU A 35 6.07 2.18 53.57
CA GLU A 35 5.80 1.06 52.64
C GLU A 35 5.15 1.50 51.32
N HIS A 36 4.24 2.49 51.37
CA HIS A 36 3.56 3.00 50.17
C HIS A 36 4.48 3.87 49.31
N LEU A 37 5.52 4.47 49.91
CA LEU A 37 6.55 5.22 49.19
C LEU A 37 7.50 4.27 48.45
N TYR A 38 7.89 3.14 49.09
CA TYR A 38 8.72 2.12 48.47
C TYR A 38 8.07 1.49 47.24
N THR A 39 6.78 1.18 47.28
CA THR A 39 6.05 0.62 46.12
C THR A 39 5.99 1.60 44.94
N LYS A 40 5.79 2.90 45.21
CA LYS A 40 5.82 3.92 44.15
C LYS A 40 7.21 4.11 43.57
N ILE A 41 8.25 4.17 44.41
CA ILE A 41 9.65 4.28 43.94
C ILE A 41 10.04 3.07 43.08
N PHE A 42 9.66 1.86 43.48
CA PHE A 42 9.91 0.64 42.71
C PHE A 42 9.16 0.63 41.37
N GLY A 43 7.90 1.10 41.36
CA GLY A 43 7.11 1.26 40.13
C GLY A 43 7.73 2.26 39.15
N TYR A 44 8.24 3.40 39.65
CA TYR A 44 8.97 4.36 38.81
C TYR A 44 10.30 3.81 38.30
N TYR A 45 11.06 3.09 39.12
CA TYR A 45 12.30 2.41 38.68
C TYR A 45 12.04 1.37 37.60
N PHE A 46 10.96 0.59 37.73
CA PHE A 46 10.56 -0.40 36.74
C PHE A 46 10.13 0.25 35.42
N LEU A 47 9.40 1.38 35.48
CA LEU A 47 8.99 2.14 34.30
C LEU A 47 10.21 2.75 33.57
N ILE A 48 11.17 3.30 34.33
CA ILE A 48 12.42 3.87 33.80
C ILE A 48 13.27 2.76 33.16
N SER A 49 13.36 1.58 33.79
CA SER A 49 14.09 0.43 33.22
C SER A 49 13.47 -0.07 31.92
N LYS A 50 12.13 -0.15 31.83
CA LYS A 50 11.44 -0.50 30.57
C LYS A 50 11.62 0.55 29.48
N LEU A 51 11.59 1.83 29.84
CA LEU A 51 11.88 2.93 28.91
C LEU A 51 13.33 2.87 28.41
N GLU A 52 14.31 2.64 29.28
CA GLU A 52 15.71 2.45 28.89
C GLU A 52 15.88 1.25 27.94
N GLN A 53 15.17 0.14 28.17
CA GLN A 53 15.19 -1.02 27.27
C GLN A 53 14.56 -0.71 25.90
N PHE A 54 13.44 0.02 25.89
CA PHE A 54 12.78 0.48 24.67
C PHE A 54 13.68 1.42 23.86
N PHE A 55 14.29 2.42 24.51
CA PHE A 55 15.19 3.36 23.86
C PHE A 55 16.50 2.72 23.40
N ARG A 56 17.04 1.71 24.10
CA ARG A 56 18.17 0.91 23.59
C ARG A 56 17.81 0.15 22.31
N LYS A 57 16.64 -0.48 22.26
CA LYS A 57 16.17 -1.16 21.03
C LYS A 57 15.92 -0.17 19.89
N PHE A 58 15.36 1.00 20.19
CA PHE A 58 15.15 2.07 19.22
C PHE A 58 16.48 2.63 18.69
N ALA A 59 17.46 2.88 19.58
CA ALA A 59 18.79 3.34 19.20
C ALA A 59 19.52 2.31 18.33
N ILE A 60 19.43 1.01 18.63
CA ILE A 60 20.03 -0.04 17.79
C ILE A 60 19.36 -0.09 16.41
N ARG A 61 18.03 0.03 16.32
CA ARG A 61 17.30 0.11 15.04
C ARG A 61 17.65 1.36 14.25
N LEU A 62 17.74 2.51 14.91
CA LEU A 62 18.12 3.78 14.28
C LEU A 62 19.58 3.76 13.82
N THR A 63 20.50 3.16 14.59
CA THR A 63 21.91 3.01 14.20
C THR A 63 22.04 2.04 13.02
N ARG A 64 21.23 0.98 12.94
CA ARG A 64 21.16 0.12 11.75
C ARG A 64 20.62 0.86 10.52
N ARG A 65 19.54 1.63 10.66
CA ARG A 65 18.99 2.47 9.56
C ARG A 65 19.97 3.56 9.12
N ILE A 66 20.67 4.22 10.04
CA ILE A 66 21.70 5.22 9.72
C ILE A 66 22.94 4.57 9.07
N LYS A 67 23.33 3.36 9.48
CA LYS A 67 24.44 2.61 8.86
C LYS A 67 24.09 2.10 7.45
N ILE A 68 22.81 1.78 7.20
CA ILE A 68 22.26 1.50 5.86
C ILE A 68 22.26 2.80 5.02
N LEU A 69 21.76 3.91 5.56
CA LEU A 69 21.72 5.21 4.87
C LEU A 69 23.12 5.81 4.59
N LEU A 70 24.11 5.56 5.45
CA LEU A 70 25.50 5.98 5.24
C LEU A 70 26.24 5.06 4.24
N ASN A 71 25.89 3.77 4.18
CA ASN A 71 26.39 2.88 3.13
C ASN A 71 25.73 3.13 1.76
N CYS A 72 24.51 3.70 1.72
CA CYS A 72 23.82 4.09 0.50
C CYS A 72 24.37 5.35 -0.19
N ARG A 73 25.30 6.10 0.42
CA ARG A 73 25.89 7.29 -0.22
C ARG A 73 26.98 6.98 -1.24
N ASN A 74 27.49 5.74 -1.28
CA ASN A 74 28.49 5.30 -2.26
C ASN A 74 28.12 3.90 -2.81
N THR A 75 27.00 3.77 -3.52
CA THR A 75 26.63 2.52 -4.20
C THR A 75 26.44 2.67 -5.72
N PRO A 76 26.67 1.59 -6.50
CA PRO A 76 26.42 1.53 -7.94
C PRO A 76 24.94 1.71 -8.37
N ASN A 77 24.00 1.94 -7.45
CA ASN A 77 22.56 1.86 -7.69
C ASN A 77 21.91 3.09 -8.35
N THR A 78 22.59 4.23 -8.41
CA THR A 78 22.20 5.34 -9.31
C THR A 78 22.48 5.01 -10.78
N MET A 79 23.29 3.97 -11.06
CA MET A 79 23.74 3.68 -12.41
C MET A 79 22.67 3.06 -13.31
N ALA A 80 21.87 2.15 -12.78
CA ALA A 80 20.80 1.46 -13.52
C ALA A 80 19.61 2.40 -13.81
N LYS A 81 19.31 3.33 -12.89
CA LYS A 81 18.19 4.27 -13.01
C LYS A 81 18.35 5.24 -14.17
N LEU A 82 19.53 5.87 -14.32
CA LEU A 82 19.78 6.82 -15.42
C LEU A 82 19.67 6.15 -16.81
N LYS A 83 20.21 4.93 -16.94
CA LYS A 83 20.17 4.19 -18.21
C LYS A 83 18.75 3.80 -18.60
N ASN A 84 17.90 3.46 -17.62
CA ASN A 84 16.49 3.16 -17.86
C ASN A 84 15.70 4.42 -18.22
N ILE A 85 15.91 5.53 -17.51
CA ILE A 85 15.27 6.82 -17.81
C ILE A 85 15.62 7.29 -19.23
N ILE A 86 16.91 7.26 -19.62
CA ILE A 86 17.35 7.68 -20.96
C ILE A 86 16.72 6.82 -22.07
N LYS A 87 16.53 5.53 -21.82
CA LYS A 87 15.86 4.63 -22.77
C LYS A 87 14.36 4.89 -22.90
N GLN A 88 13.72 5.38 -21.83
CA GLN A 88 12.29 5.68 -21.79
C GLN A 88 11.94 7.08 -22.33
N LEU A 89 12.94 7.95 -22.56
CA LEU A 89 12.72 9.25 -23.20
C LEU A 89 12.16 9.08 -24.61
N SER A 90 11.17 9.90 -24.96
CA SER A 90 10.63 9.97 -26.32
C SER A 90 11.71 10.41 -27.32
N THR A 91 11.52 10.16 -28.61
CA THR A 91 12.45 10.62 -29.66
C THR A 91 12.61 12.14 -29.62
N ASN A 92 11.51 12.87 -29.42
CA ASN A 92 11.49 14.32 -29.38
C ASN A 92 12.23 14.89 -28.16
N ASP A 93 12.01 14.32 -26.97
CA ASP A 93 12.66 14.81 -25.73
C ASP A 93 14.17 14.53 -25.73
N TYR A 94 14.56 13.38 -26.26
CA TYR A 94 15.98 13.07 -26.43
C TYR A 94 16.67 14.05 -27.38
N GLU A 95 16.08 14.33 -28.54
CA GLU A 95 16.66 15.27 -29.51
C GLU A 95 16.78 16.67 -28.91
N ALA A 96 15.78 17.12 -28.15
CA ALA A 96 15.83 18.41 -27.47
C ALA A 96 16.94 18.48 -26.41
N ILE A 97 17.11 17.44 -25.58
CA ILE A 97 18.18 17.38 -24.57
C ILE A 97 19.55 17.30 -25.26
N TYR A 98 19.67 16.51 -26.33
CA TYR A 98 20.90 16.37 -27.10
C TYR A 98 21.31 17.69 -27.75
N ASN A 99 20.39 18.37 -28.42
CA ASN A 99 20.63 19.66 -29.05
C ASN A 99 20.99 20.73 -28.00
N SER A 100 20.30 20.76 -26.87
CA SER A 100 20.63 21.66 -25.75
C SER A 100 22.04 21.42 -25.19
N LEU A 101 22.51 20.17 -25.15
CA LEU A 101 23.88 19.84 -24.72
C LEU A 101 24.92 20.27 -25.75
N VAL A 102 24.65 20.12 -27.04
CA VAL A 102 25.54 20.56 -28.12
C VAL A 102 25.64 22.09 -28.15
N GLU A 103 24.52 22.80 -28.05
CA GLU A 103 24.47 24.28 -28.00
C GLU A 103 25.18 24.85 -26.77
N SER A 104 25.20 24.10 -25.66
CA SER A 104 25.91 24.50 -24.43
C SER A 104 27.42 24.18 -24.44
N ASN A 105 28.01 23.83 -25.59
CA ASN A 105 29.40 23.34 -25.71
C ASN A 105 29.72 22.13 -24.80
N ALA A 106 28.73 21.29 -24.49
CA ALA A 106 28.86 20.10 -23.65
C ALA A 106 28.93 18.81 -24.48
N GLU A 107 29.79 18.78 -25.50
CA GLU A 107 29.89 17.69 -26.49
C GLU A 107 30.14 16.31 -25.86
N LYS A 108 31.00 16.24 -24.83
CA LYS A 108 31.26 14.98 -24.10
C LYS A 108 30.01 14.44 -23.36
N SER A 109 29.15 15.33 -22.87
CA SER A 109 27.87 14.94 -22.24
C SER A 109 26.82 14.53 -23.27
N ALA A 110 26.80 15.17 -24.45
CA ALA A 110 25.95 14.78 -25.57
C ALA A 110 26.34 13.39 -26.11
N LEU A 111 27.63 13.13 -26.26
CA LEU A 111 28.15 11.81 -26.66
C LEU A 111 27.85 10.73 -25.61
N LEU A 112 27.97 11.04 -24.33
CA LEU A 112 27.57 10.14 -23.24
C LEU A 112 26.07 9.78 -23.34
N LEU A 113 25.20 10.77 -23.54
CA LEU A 113 23.75 10.55 -23.72
C LEU A 113 23.45 9.65 -24.92
N LYS A 114 24.15 9.86 -26.05
CA LYS A 114 24.05 9.03 -27.26
C LYS A 114 24.51 7.59 -27.01
N TYR A 115 25.67 7.40 -26.38
CA TYR A 115 26.17 6.07 -26.06
C TYR A 115 25.26 5.32 -25.09
N MET A 116 24.66 6.00 -24.11
CA MET A 116 23.73 5.36 -23.17
C MET A 116 22.39 4.96 -23.80
N ARG A 117 21.93 5.65 -24.86
CA ARG A 117 20.68 5.33 -25.58
C ARG A 117 20.87 4.28 -26.66
N GLU A 118 21.89 4.43 -27.52
CA GLU A 118 22.03 3.65 -28.76
C GLU A 118 22.90 2.39 -28.60
N LYS A 119 23.88 2.37 -27.68
CA LYS A 119 24.84 1.27 -27.56
C LYS A 119 24.82 0.66 -26.16
N GLN A 120 24.68 -0.67 -26.05
CA GLN A 120 24.88 -1.37 -24.78
C GLN A 120 26.38 -1.56 -24.46
N LEU A 121 27.14 -0.45 -24.39
CA LEU A 121 28.53 -0.49 -23.97
C LEU A 121 28.61 -0.56 -22.44
N SER A 122 29.66 -1.22 -21.93
CA SER A 122 30.02 -1.18 -20.51
C SER A 122 30.64 0.17 -20.19
N ASP A 123 30.45 0.65 -18.95
CA ASP A 123 30.97 1.93 -18.47
C ASP A 123 32.48 2.07 -18.74
N SER A 124 33.26 0.99 -18.63
CA SER A 124 34.69 0.98 -18.96
C SER A 124 34.99 1.31 -20.43
N LYS A 125 34.20 0.78 -21.39
CA LYS A 125 34.37 1.09 -22.82
C LYS A 125 33.92 2.51 -23.15
N ILE A 126 32.87 2.99 -22.49
CA ILE A 126 32.40 4.36 -22.64
C ILE A 126 33.45 5.36 -22.15
N MET A 127 34.16 5.03 -21.06
CA MET A 127 35.24 5.86 -20.53
C MET A 127 36.45 5.93 -21.48
N GLU A 128 36.80 4.80 -22.12
CA GLU A 128 37.83 4.74 -23.16
C GLU A 128 37.45 5.56 -24.40
N ASP A 129 36.21 5.40 -24.91
CA ASP A 129 35.72 6.10 -26.10
C ASP A 129 35.55 7.62 -25.88
N LEU A 130 35.30 8.07 -24.64
CA LEU A 130 35.16 9.48 -24.28
C LEU A 130 36.49 10.15 -23.86
N ASP A 131 37.56 9.36 -23.75
CA ASP A 131 38.87 9.78 -23.23
C ASP A 131 38.73 10.54 -21.90
N VAL A 132 38.13 9.88 -20.90
CA VAL A 132 37.89 10.45 -19.56
C VAL A 132 38.31 9.50 -18.45
N ASN A 133 38.94 10.06 -17.42
CA ASN A 133 39.24 9.31 -16.20
C ASN A 133 37.98 9.03 -15.37
N THR A 134 38.09 8.12 -14.41
CA THR A 134 36.98 7.68 -13.55
C THR A 134 36.25 8.84 -12.88
N ASN A 135 36.98 9.81 -12.31
CA ASN A 135 36.37 10.95 -11.61
C ASN A 135 35.63 11.91 -12.56
N ALA A 136 36.19 12.13 -13.74
CA ALA A 136 35.59 12.97 -14.78
C ALA A 136 34.32 12.32 -15.34
N TYR A 137 34.32 11.00 -15.53
CA TYR A 137 33.16 10.24 -15.97
C TYR A 137 31.97 10.36 -15.00
N TYR A 138 32.20 10.14 -13.69
CA TYR A 138 31.14 10.30 -12.68
C TYR A 138 30.63 11.75 -12.58
N THR A 139 31.50 12.74 -12.76
CA THR A 139 31.12 14.15 -12.76
C THR A 139 30.25 14.50 -13.97
N LEU A 140 30.65 14.05 -15.18
CA LEU A 140 29.88 14.23 -16.42
C LEU A 140 28.50 13.57 -16.32
N ARG A 141 28.44 12.37 -15.75
CA ARG A 141 27.21 11.62 -15.53
C ARG A 141 26.26 12.29 -14.54
N SER A 142 26.79 12.79 -13.42
CA SER A 142 26.00 13.53 -12.43
C SER A 142 25.38 14.80 -13.04
N ARG A 143 26.18 15.57 -13.78
CA ARG A 143 25.71 16.77 -14.52
C ARG A 143 24.68 16.42 -15.59
N LEU A 144 24.87 15.31 -16.31
CA LEU A 144 23.89 14.84 -17.30
C LEU A 144 22.56 14.47 -16.63
N ASN A 145 22.60 13.78 -15.48
CA ASN A 145 21.38 13.44 -14.74
C ASN A 145 20.64 14.70 -14.25
N GLN A 146 21.36 15.68 -13.69
CA GLN A 146 20.77 16.95 -13.28
C GLN A 146 20.10 17.69 -14.44
N LYS A 147 20.71 17.69 -15.63
CA LYS A 147 20.17 18.38 -16.81
C LYS A 147 18.95 17.65 -17.40
N ILE A 148 18.92 16.32 -17.33
CA ILE A 148 17.73 15.52 -17.70
C ILE A 148 16.61 15.76 -16.69
N GLU A 149 16.90 15.74 -15.39
CA GLU A 149 15.92 16.05 -14.34
C GLU A 149 15.37 17.47 -14.50
N GLU A 150 16.22 18.47 -14.75
CA GLU A 150 15.80 19.86 -14.99
C GLU A 150 14.94 19.99 -16.26
N TYR A 151 15.28 19.30 -17.35
CA TYR A 151 14.47 19.29 -18.57
C TYR A 151 13.09 18.66 -18.34
N LEU A 152 13.05 17.50 -17.66
CA LEU A 152 11.80 16.84 -17.29
C LEU A 152 10.97 17.72 -16.36
N LEU A 153 11.59 18.38 -15.38
CA LEU A 153 10.91 19.32 -14.47
C LEU A 153 10.37 20.55 -15.21
N ASN A 154 11.08 21.06 -16.21
CA ASN A 154 10.64 22.20 -17.02
C ASN A 154 9.49 21.82 -17.97
N GLN A 155 9.51 20.62 -18.54
CA GLN A 155 8.32 20.10 -19.24
C GLN A 155 7.15 19.82 -18.28
N MET A 156 7.44 19.59 -17.00
CA MET A 156 6.44 19.50 -15.93
C MET A 156 5.99 20.87 -15.38
N GLU A 157 6.49 22.01 -15.86
CA GLU A 157 5.87 23.33 -15.61
C GLU A 157 4.55 23.43 -16.38
N SER A 158 3.56 22.69 -15.89
CA SER A 158 2.21 22.69 -16.39
C SER A 158 1.54 24.06 -16.14
N PRO A 159 0.53 24.45 -16.96
CA PRO A 159 -0.32 25.62 -16.68
C PRO A 159 -0.86 25.64 -15.24
N ARG A 160 -1.07 24.46 -14.65
CA ARG A 160 -1.47 24.26 -13.25
C ARG A 160 -0.42 24.81 -12.28
N THR A 161 0.87 24.56 -12.48
CA THR A 161 1.96 25.10 -11.63
C THR A 161 2.00 26.63 -11.68
N GLU A 162 1.77 27.23 -12.84
CA GLU A 162 1.69 28.69 -12.99
C GLU A 162 0.48 29.26 -12.22
N LEU A 163 -0.68 28.60 -12.31
CA LEU A 163 -1.88 28.98 -11.55
C LEU A 163 -1.66 28.87 -10.04
N LEU A 164 -1.01 27.81 -9.56
CA LEU A 164 -0.67 27.65 -8.14
C LEU A 164 0.24 28.77 -7.64
N LYS A 165 1.27 29.15 -8.43
CA LYS A 165 2.14 30.30 -8.13
C LYS A 165 1.33 31.60 -8.05
N LYS A 166 0.39 31.83 -8.98
CA LYS A 166 -0.50 33.02 -8.96
C LYS A 166 -1.42 33.03 -7.73
N VAL A 167 -1.97 31.89 -7.34
CA VAL A 167 -2.83 31.76 -6.16
C VAL A 167 -2.05 32.01 -4.86
N ALA A 168 -0.83 31.49 -4.75
CA ALA A 168 0.05 31.77 -3.62
C ALA A 168 0.35 33.27 -3.45
N ASN A 169 0.47 33.99 -4.56
CA ASN A 169 0.75 35.43 -4.59
C ASN A 169 -0.49 36.33 -4.42
N ILE A 170 -1.69 35.77 -4.20
CA ILE A 170 -2.93 36.57 -4.02
C ILE A 170 -2.79 37.58 -2.89
N THR A 171 -2.17 37.18 -1.78
CA THR A 171 -1.97 38.06 -0.62
C THR A 171 -1.19 39.31 -1.02
N GLU A 172 -0.12 39.15 -1.79
CA GLU A 172 0.69 40.27 -2.28
C GLU A 172 -0.10 41.16 -3.26
N ILE A 173 -0.88 40.56 -4.16
CA ILE A 173 -1.73 41.32 -5.11
C ILE A 173 -2.72 42.22 -4.35
N ILE A 174 -3.33 41.71 -3.29
CA ILE A 174 -4.31 42.46 -2.48
C ILE A 174 -3.68 43.65 -1.77
N PHE A 175 -2.43 43.52 -1.29
CA PHE A 175 -1.75 44.59 -0.55
C PHE A 175 -0.99 45.58 -1.45
N THR A 176 -0.63 45.21 -2.68
CA THR A 176 0.22 46.03 -3.56
C THR A 176 -0.52 46.67 -4.73
N LYS A 177 -1.64 46.12 -5.19
CA LYS A 177 -2.38 46.61 -6.36
C LYS A 177 -3.63 47.42 -5.95
N LYS A 178 -4.09 48.31 -6.85
CA LYS A 178 -5.37 49.02 -6.69
C LYS A 178 -6.53 48.01 -6.67
N GLN A 179 -7.55 48.27 -5.86
CA GLN A 179 -8.71 47.38 -5.64
C GLN A 179 -9.37 46.90 -6.94
N ALA A 180 -9.59 47.78 -7.92
CA ALA A 180 -10.19 47.41 -9.20
C ALA A 180 -9.32 46.41 -9.99
N ILE A 181 -7.99 46.57 -9.96
CA ILE A 181 -7.03 45.67 -10.63
C ILE A 181 -6.98 44.32 -9.89
N ALA A 182 -7.00 44.34 -8.55
CA ALA A 182 -7.03 43.13 -7.74
C ALA A 182 -8.29 42.30 -8.02
N ILE A 183 -9.47 42.94 -8.07
CA ILE A 183 -10.75 42.28 -8.40
C ILE A 183 -10.71 41.68 -9.81
N ALA A 184 -10.27 42.45 -10.82
CA ALA A 184 -10.17 41.95 -12.20
C ALA A 184 -9.22 40.74 -12.31
N THR A 185 -8.09 40.79 -11.60
CA THR A 185 -7.11 39.69 -11.57
C THR A 185 -7.68 38.45 -10.90
N LEU A 186 -8.37 38.60 -9.76
CA LEU A 186 -9.00 37.48 -9.06
C LEU A 186 -10.17 36.87 -9.84
N LYS A 187 -10.99 37.67 -10.54
CA LYS A 187 -12.04 37.16 -11.43
C LYS A 187 -11.48 36.41 -12.65
N LYS A 188 -10.30 36.82 -13.15
CA LYS A 188 -9.59 36.06 -14.19
C LYS A 188 -9.09 34.73 -13.63
N LEU A 189 -8.47 34.74 -12.46
CA LEU A 189 -8.04 33.52 -11.77
C LEU A 189 -9.21 32.59 -11.44
N GLU A 190 -10.35 33.11 -11.00
CA GLU A 190 -11.57 32.33 -10.75
C GLU A 190 -11.96 31.47 -11.97
N ARG A 191 -11.99 32.07 -13.16
CA ARG A 191 -12.31 31.34 -14.41
C ARG A 191 -11.26 30.30 -14.73
N GLU A 192 -9.98 30.67 -14.67
CA GLU A 192 -8.88 29.73 -14.93
C GLU A 192 -8.93 28.55 -13.94
N LEU A 193 -9.17 28.78 -12.64
CA LEU A 193 -9.26 27.71 -11.65
C LEU A 193 -10.47 26.80 -11.86
N LEU A 194 -11.60 27.34 -12.34
CA LEU A 194 -12.78 26.55 -12.72
C LEU A 194 -12.48 25.67 -13.95
N ASP A 195 -11.78 26.21 -14.95
CA ASP A 195 -11.42 25.48 -16.17
C ASP A 195 -10.47 24.29 -15.89
N TYR A 196 -9.60 24.41 -14.88
CA TYR A 196 -8.67 23.36 -14.46
C TYR A 196 -9.15 22.52 -13.26
N ASP A 197 -10.40 22.70 -12.80
CA ASP A 197 -11.00 22.02 -11.63
C ASP A 197 -10.16 22.10 -10.32
N LEU A 198 -9.56 23.26 -10.07
CA LEU A 198 -8.72 23.52 -8.89
C LEU A 198 -9.57 24.04 -7.71
N SER A 199 -10.42 23.17 -7.18
CA SER A 199 -11.41 23.48 -6.14
C SER A 199 -10.79 23.99 -4.82
N ASN A 200 -9.61 23.51 -4.42
CA ASN A 200 -8.93 23.94 -3.19
C ASN A 200 -8.49 25.40 -3.29
N GLU A 201 -7.83 25.73 -4.39
CA GLU A 201 -7.31 27.05 -4.71
C GLU A 201 -8.45 28.05 -4.91
N LEU A 202 -9.55 27.60 -5.51
CA LEU A 202 -10.73 28.42 -5.77
C LEU A 202 -11.36 28.93 -4.46
N THR A 203 -11.28 28.14 -3.37
CA THR A 203 -11.73 28.57 -2.03
C THR A 203 -10.93 29.80 -1.54
N ILE A 204 -9.63 29.86 -1.82
CA ILE A 204 -8.77 31.00 -1.47
C ILE A 204 -9.18 32.23 -2.27
N VAL A 205 -9.48 32.06 -3.57
CA VAL A 205 -9.96 33.15 -4.43
C VAL A 205 -11.29 33.70 -3.93
N TYR A 206 -12.29 32.86 -3.65
CA TYR A 206 -13.59 33.30 -3.13
C TYR A 206 -13.50 33.99 -1.77
N LYS A 207 -12.64 33.49 -0.86
CA LYS A 207 -12.37 34.14 0.42
C LYS A 207 -11.91 35.59 0.25
N ASN A 208 -11.04 35.83 -0.73
CA ASN A 208 -10.47 37.14 -0.98
C ASN A 208 -11.40 38.05 -1.79
N LEU A 209 -12.12 37.52 -2.79
CA LEU A 209 -13.16 38.25 -3.51
C LEU A 209 -14.26 38.72 -2.56
N LYS A 210 -14.71 37.86 -1.64
CA LYS A 210 -15.65 38.23 -0.56
C LYS A 210 -15.16 39.43 0.25
N LYS A 211 -13.88 39.47 0.64
CA LYS A 211 -13.30 40.58 1.41
C LYS A 211 -13.22 41.87 0.60
N LEU A 212 -12.79 41.81 -0.65
CA LEU A 212 -12.68 42.98 -1.53
C LEU A 212 -14.03 43.61 -1.86
N HIS A 213 -15.09 42.79 -1.83
CA HIS A 213 -16.46 43.21 -2.12
C HIS A 213 -17.27 43.59 -0.87
N ILE A 214 -16.68 43.71 0.33
CA ILE A 214 -17.39 43.92 1.61
C ILE A 214 -18.40 45.08 1.62
N ASN A 215 -18.14 46.15 0.87
CA ASN A 215 -19.00 47.33 0.77
C ASN A 215 -19.82 47.37 -0.53
N SER A 216 -19.93 46.25 -1.26
CA SER A 216 -20.62 46.16 -2.55
C SER A 216 -21.71 45.09 -2.53
N ALA A 217 -22.68 45.20 -3.44
CA ALA A 217 -23.75 44.21 -3.58
C ALA A 217 -23.23 42.78 -3.86
N ASP A 218 -22.08 42.67 -4.53
CA ASP A 218 -21.41 41.41 -4.86
C ASP A 218 -20.90 40.65 -3.61
N TYR A 219 -20.86 41.29 -2.43
CA TYR A 219 -20.47 40.63 -1.17
C TYR A 219 -21.28 39.36 -0.91
N PHE A 220 -22.60 39.46 -1.05
CA PHE A 220 -23.51 38.37 -0.72
C PHE A 220 -23.32 37.18 -1.66
N HIS A 221 -23.16 37.46 -2.97
CA HIS A 221 -22.87 36.46 -3.99
C HIS A 221 -21.58 35.68 -3.67
N TYR A 222 -20.46 36.37 -3.46
CA TYR A 222 -19.20 35.72 -3.13
C TYR A 222 -19.18 35.07 -1.74
N SER A 223 -19.99 35.56 -0.80
CA SER A 223 -20.18 34.89 0.49
C SER A 223 -20.93 33.57 0.36
N GLN A 224 -21.94 33.49 -0.50
CA GLN A 224 -22.64 32.23 -0.78
C GLN A 224 -21.72 31.24 -1.49
N LEU A 225 -20.99 31.68 -2.52
CA LEU A 225 -20.04 30.83 -3.26
C LEU A 225 -18.95 30.27 -2.32
N TYR A 226 -18.37 31.11 -1.47
CA TYR A 226 -17.38 30.70 -0.48
C TYR A 226 -17.93 29.65 0.49
N ASN A 227 -19.11 29.89 1.06
CA ASN A 227 -19.73 28.95 2.02
C ASN A 227 -20.07 27.61 1.35
N ARG A 228 -20.58 27.64 0.11
CA ARG A 228 -20.87 26.43 -0.68
C ARG A 228 -19.60 25.64 -0.95
N HIS A 229 -18.51 26.30 -1.36
CA HIS A 229 -17.24 25.62 -1.61
C HIS A 229 -16.60 25.04 -0.36
N ILE A 230 -16.68 25.72 0.79
CA ILE A 230 -16.21 25.12 2.06
C ILE A 230 -17.00 23.86 2.38
N ALA A 231 -18.32 23.92 2.29
CA ALA A 231 -19.17 22.77 2.59
C ALA A 231 -18.87 21.59 1.67
N TYR A 232 -18.65 21.86 0.38
CA TYR A 232 -18.19 20.87 -0.59
C TYR A 232 -16.82 20.29 -0.24
N MET A 233 -15.83 21.12 0.08
CA MET A 233 -14.49 20.67 0.46
C MET A 233 -14.51 19.75 1.68
N LEU A 234 -15.27 20.13 2.72
CA LEU A 234 -15.46 19.30 3.90
C LEU A 234 -16.14 17.96 3.59
N ALA A 235 -17.05 17.93 2.61
CA ALA A 235 -17.68 16.70 2.18
C ALA A 235 -16.71 15.79 1.41
N VAL A 236 -15.83 16.35 0.57
CA VAL A 236 -14.79 15.60 -0.14
C VAL A 236 -13.78 15.02 0.85
N ASP A 237 -13.27 15.82 1.78
CA ASP A 237 -12.34 15.36 2.82
C ASP A 237 -12.98 14.24 3.65
N LYS A 238 -14.24 14.41 4.07
CA LYS A 238 -14.99 13.38 4.79
C LYS A 238 -15.13 12.09 3.97
N ALA A 239 -15.45 12.20 2.68
CA ALA A 239 -15.58 11.04 1.81
C ALA A 239 -14.25 10.29 1.66
N GLU A 240 -13.13 11.01 1.50
CA GLU A 240 -11.80 10.40 1.44
C GLU A 240 -11.43 9.67 2.74
N ASP A 241 -11.68 10.29 3.90
CA ASP A 241 -11.48 9.66 5.21
C ASP A 241 -12.33 8.40 5.38
N MET A 242 -13.60 8.45 4.97
CA MET A 242 -14.51 7.31 5.02
C MET A 242 -14.06 6.17 4.10
N LEU A 243 -13.52 6.49 2.93
CA LEU A 243 -12.98 5.51 1.99
C LEU A 243 -11.79 4.76 2.61
N ALA A 244 -10.86 5.49 3.22
CA ALA A 244 -9.73 4.91 3.93
C ALA A 244 -10.16 4.06 5.14
N GLU A 245 -11.12 4.56 5.93
CA GLU A 245 -11.67 3.81 7.07
C GLU A 245 -12.36 2.52 6.62
N TYR A 246 -13.12 2.58 5.52
CA TYR A 246 -13.78 1.42 4.94
C TYR A 246 -12.78 0.32 4.57
N PHE A 247 -11.72 0.64 3.80
CA PHE A 247 -10.76 -0.39 3.37
C PHE A 247 -9.90 -0.92 4.53
N LYS A 248 -9.60 -0.08 5.52
CA LYS A 248 -8.98 -0.53 6.76
C LYS A 248 -9.89 -1.53 7.49
N LYS A 249 -11.18 -1.23 7.62
CA LYS A 249 -12.16 -2.12 8.24
C LYS A 249 -12.38 -3.39 7.44
N PHE A 250 -12.35 -3.30 6.11
CA PHE A 250 -12.44 -4.45 5.22
C PHE A 250 -11.26 -5.40 5.44
N GLY A 251 -10.05 -4.88 5.67
CA GLY A 251 -8.91 -5.71 6.02
C GLY A 251 -9.12 -6.56 7.29
N PHE A 252 -9.83 -6.02 8.29
CA PHE A 252 -10.20 -6.80 9.48
C PHE A 252 -11.27 -7.83 9.15
N PHE A 253 -12.33 -7.43 8.45
CA PHE A 253 -13.39 -8.33 8.00
C PHE A 253 -12.85 -9.49 7.14
N ALA A 254 -11.93 -9.23 6.22
CA ALA A 254 -11.34 -10.25 5.37
C ALA A 254 -10.65 -11.36 6.18
N LEU A 255 -9.98 -11.01 7.27
CA LEU A 255 -9.28 -11.95 8.16
C LEU A 255 -10.19 -12.59 9.22
N SER A 256 -11.19 -11.87 9.71
CA SER A 256 -12.10 -12.32 10.77
C SER A 256 -13.27 -13.12 10.21
N GLY A 257 -13.90 -12.61 9.14
CA GLY A 257 -15.22 -13.03 8.66
C GLY A 257 -16.31 -12.81 9.72
N ASP A 258 -16.19 -11.78 10.56
CA ASP A 258 -17.18 -11.45 11.58
C ASP A 258 -18.34 -10.64 10.99
N GLU A 259 -19.57 -11.05 11.29
CA GLU A 259 -20.79 -10.35 10.88
C GLU A 259 -20.87 -8.93 11.48
N THR A 260 -20.24 -8.69 12.63
CA THR A 260 -20.15 -7.35 13.23
C THR A 260 -19.33 -6.41 12.35
N ASP A 261 -18.21 -6.90 11.82
CA ASP A 261 -17.37 -6.13 10.90
C ASP A 261 -18.12 -5.88 9.59
N LYS A 262 -18.82 -6.91 9.07
CA LYS A 262 -19.69 -6.83 7.87
C LYS A 262 -20.75 -5.74 8.01
N LEU A 263 -21.51 -5.73 9.11
CA LEU A 263 -22.50 -4.69 9.39
C LEU A 263 -21.86 -3.30 9.37
N GLY A 264 -20.67 -3.18 9.96
CA GLY A 264 -19.92 -1.94 9.98
C GLY A 264 -19.51 -1.45 8.58
N LEU A 265 -19.19 -2.35 7.65
CA LEU A 265 -18.90 -2.01 6.26
C LEU A 265 -20.16 -1.53 5.52
N ILE A 266 -21.29 -2.18 5.75
CA ILE A 266 -22.60 -1.80 5.17
C ILE A 266 -22.96 -0.36 5.62
N LEU A 267 -22.79 -0.05 6.91
CA LEU A 267 -23.05 1.28 7.44
C LEU A 267 -22.16 2.37 6.80
N LEU A 268 -20.86 2.09 6.61
CA LEU A 268 -19.93 3.01 5.95
C LEU A 268 -20.30 3.24 4.48
N ASN A 269 -20.68 2.20 3.75
CA ASN A 269 -21.11 2.31 2.34
C ASN A 269 -22.41 3.14 2.20
N ASN A 270 -23.36 2.93 3.11
CA ASN A 270 -24.60 3.71 3.15
C ASN A 270 -24.32 5.19 3.49
N GLU A 271 -23.45 5.45 4.46
CA GLU A 271 -23.07 6.82 4.81
C GLU A 271 -22.33 7.52 3.66
N MET A 272 -21.43 6.83 2.96
CA MET A 272 -20.73 7.36 1.79
C MET A 272 -21.73 7.75 0.69
N THR A 273 -22.71 6.89 0.43
CA THR A 273 -23.79 7.16 -0.53
C THR A 273 -24.59 8.38 -0.12
N ASN A 274 -24.90 8.54 1.16
CA ASN A 274 -25.60 9.73 1.67
C ASN A 274 -24.77 11.01 1.47
N VAL A 275 -23.46 10.97 1.76
CA VAL A 275 -22.56 12.12 1.57
C VAL A 275 -22.46 12.50 0.09
N ALA A 276 -22.31 11.53 -0.81
CA ALA A 276 -22.25 11.77 -2.25
C ALA A 276 -23.56 12.34 -2.81
N ASN A 277 -24.72 11.90 -2.30
CA ASN A 277 -26.02 12.40 -2.75
C ASN A 277 -26.31 13.85 -2.32
N LEU A 278 -25.65 14.37 -1.28
CA LEU A 278 -25.82 15.75 -0.83
C LEU A 278 -25.23 16.78 -1.80
N TYR A 279 -24.19 16.40 -2.54
CA TYR A 279 -23.48 17.29 -3.46
C TYR A 279 -23.23 16.61 -4.79
N GLN A 280 -23.76 17.17 -5.88
CA GLN A 280 -23.45 16.71 -7.22
C GLN A 280 -22.01 17.07 -7.57
N SER A 281 -21.09 16.13 -7.36
CA SER A 281 -19.68 16.24 -7.69
C SER A 281 -19.18 14.94 -8.27
N HIS A 282 -18.48 15.05 -9.41
CA HIS A 282 -17.80 13.93 -10.03
C HIS A 282 -16.74 13.33 -9.09
N ARG A 283 -16.08 14.14 -8.26
CA ARG A 283 -15.04 13.67 -7.33
C ARG A 283 -15.64 12.81 -6.20
N LEU A 284 -16.77 13.24 -5.63
CA LEU A 284 -17.53 12.44 -4.66
C LEU A 284 -18.06 11.14 -5.28
N LYS A 285 -18.59 11.21 -6.51
CA LYS A 285 -19.07 10.04 -7.25
C LYS A 285 -17.94 9.04 -7.52
N VAL A 286 -16.73 9.49 -7.86
CA VAL A 286 -15.56 8.61 -8.03
C VAL A 286 -15.21 7.89 -6.73
N TYR A 287 -15.12 8.59 -5.60
CA TYR A 287 -14.83 7.98 -4.30
C TYR A 287 -15.93 7.00 -3.84
N GLN A 288 -17.19 7.39 -4.02
CA GLN A 288 -18.34 6.49 -3.78
C GLN A 288 -18.21 5.24 -4.66
N SER A 289 -17.91 5.39 -5.94
CA SER A 289 -17.79 4.29 -6.90
C SER A 289 -16.69 3.31 -6.50
N CYS A 290 -15.52 3.79 -6.03
CA CYS A 290 -14.47 2.93 -5.49
C CYS A 290 -15.00 2.00 -4.38
N MET A 291 -15.73 2.59 -3.43
CA MET A 291 -16.29 1.85 -2.28
C MET A 291 -17.41 0.91 -2.72
N SER A 292 -18.39 1.40 -3.46
CA SER A 292 -19.61 0.66 -3.80
C SER A 292 -19.35 -0.51 -4.75
N VAL A 293 -18.47 -0.35 -5.74
CA VAL A 293 -18.08 -1.46 -6.62
C VAL A 293 -17.42 -2.56 -5.80
N PHE A 294 -16.44 -2.21 -4.96
CA PHE A 294 -15.74 -3.20 -4.13
C PHE A 294 -16.66 -3.85 -3.09
N HIS A 295 -17.57 -3.08 -2.47
CA HIS A 295 -18.55 -3.55 -1.51
C HIS A 295 -19.47 -4.64 -2.10
N ARG A 296 -19.98 -4.38 -3.30
CA ARG A 296 -20.85 -5.32 -4.02
C ARG A 296 -20.15 -6.62 -4.41
N LEU A 297 -18.84 -6.56 -4.68
CA LEU A 297 -18.06 -7.73 -5.07
C LEU A 297 -17.67 -8.65 -3.91
N TYR A 298 -17.52 -8.13 -2.68
CA TYR A 298 -16.92 -8.90 -1.59
C TYR A 298 -17.67 -8.86 -0.26
N VAL A 299 -18.72 -8.06 -0.13
CA VAL A 299 -19.45 -7.88 1.14
C VAL A 299 -20.92 -8.22 0.99
N GLU A 300 -21.58 -7.72 -0.07
CA GLU A 300 -22.97 -8.05 -0.35
C GLU A 300 -23.10 -9.48 -0.92
N GLU A 301 -24.21 -10.13 -0.62
CA GLU A 301 -24.56 -11.41 -1.25
C GLU A 301 -25.07 -11.15 -2.67
N ASP A 302 -24.89 -12.12 -3.60
CA ASP A 302 -25.35 -12.12 -5.00
C ASP A 302 -26.89 -12.06 -5.17
N LYS A 303 -27.61 -11.32 -4.33
CA LYS A 303 -29.02 -11.04 -4.49
C LYS A 303 -29.17 -9.85 -5.44
N PRO A 304 -29.80 -10.01 -6.61
CA PRO A 304 -30.08 -8.89 -7.49
C PRO A 304 -30.94 -7.90 -6.73
N THR A 305 -30.37 -6.75 -6.41
CA THR A 305 -31.11 -5.61 -5.89
C THR A 305 -31.55 -4.82 -7.11
N ASP A 306 -32.79 -5.03 -7.55
CA ASP A 306 -33.36 -4.44 -8.78
C ASP A 306 -33.32 -2.89 -8.82
N ASN A 307 -32.95 -2.25 -7.71
CA ASN A 307 -32.89 -0.80 -7.55
C ASN A 307 -31.48 -0.19 -7.62
N LEU A 308 -30.42 -0.99 -7.83
CA LEU A 308 -29.05 -0.49 -7.91
C LEU A 308 -28.58 -0.38 -9.36
N GLU A 309 -27.88 0.71 -9.68
CA GLU A 309 -27.19 0.91 -10.95
C GLU A 309 -26.22 -0.27 -11.23
N PRO A 310 -26.17 -0.82 -12.46
CA PRO A 310 -25.19 -1.84 -12.82
C PRO A 310 -23.74 -1.42 -12.57
N ILE A 311 -22.87 -2.37 -12.20
CA ILE A 311 -21.44 -2.06 -11.95
C ILE A 311 -20.77 -1.57 -13.23
N GLU A 312 -21.12 -2.12 -14.40
CA GLU A 312 -20.59 -1.65 -15.69
C GLU A 312 -20.90 -0.19 -15.96
N ASP A 313 -22.13 0.24 -15.68
CA ASP A 313 -22.56 1.63 -15.91
C ASP A 313 -21.75 2.58 -15.00
N ILE A 314 -21.54 2.21 -13.73
CA ILE A 314 -20.67 2.94 -12.80
C ILE A 314 -19.23 3.04 -13.34
N LEU A 315 -18.67 1.93 -13.83
CA LEU A 315 -17.29 1.89 -14.36
C LEU A 315 -17.15 2.71 -15.66
N GLU A 316 -18.18 2.75 -16.50
CA GLU A 316 -18.23 3.55 -17.71
C GLU A 316 -18.35 5.04 -17.39
N GLU A 317 -19.22 5.42 -16.45
CA GLU A 317 -19.37 6.80 -15.97
C GLU A 317 -18.07 7.36 -15.39
N VAL A 318 -17.36 6.57 -14.58
CA VAL A 318 -16.06 6.97 -14.05
C VAL A 318 -15.02 7.09 -15.17
N SER A 319 -15.03 6.19 -16.15
CA SER A 319 -14.12 6.28 -17.30
C SER A 319 -14.37 7.57 -18.10
N HIS A 320 -15.63 7.92 -18.34
CA HIS A 320 -16.02 9.19 -18.96
C HIS A 320 -15.58 10.41 -18.13
N THR A 321 -15.67 10.31 -16.80
CA THR A 321 -15.16 11.35 -15.89
C THR A 321 -13.66 11.53 -16.06
N PHE A 322 -12.87 10.46 -16.06
CA PHE A 322 -11.42 10.55 -16.25
C PHE A 322 -11.04 11.13 -17.61
N ASP A 323 -11.81 10.82 -18.66
CA ASP A 323 -11.62 11.39 -20.00
C ASP A 323 -12.02 12.87 -20.10
N SER A 324 -13.01 13.30 -19.31
CA SER A 324 -13.44 14.70 -19.24
C SER A 324 -12.43 15.56 -18.47
N TYR A 325 -11.74 14.98 -17.48
CA TYR A 325 -10.84 15.67 -16.56
C TYR A 325 -9.40 15.14 -16.62
N LYS A 326 -8.83 15.02 -17.83
CA LYS A 326 -7.48 14.46 -18.06
C LYS A 326 -6.32 15.19 -17.36
N ALA A 327 -6.52 16.46 -17.00
CA ALA A 327 -5.51 17.27 -16.31
C ALA A 327 -5.53 17.09 -14.78
N ASP A 328 -6.48 16.33 -14.23
CA ASP A 328 -6.51 16.04 -12.79
C ASP A 328 -5.55 14.90 -12.44
N SER A 329 -4.53 15.23 -11.64
CA SER A 329 -3.56 14.27 -11.11
C SER A 329 -4.19 13.16 -10.28
N ILE A 330 -5.29 13.43 -9.57
CA ILE A 330 -5.97 12.41 -8.77
C ILE A 330 -6.53 11.34 -9.69
N TYR A 331 -7.21 11.71 -10.77
CA TYR A 331 -7.79 10.76 -11.72
C TYR A 331 -6.73 10.00 -12.50
N TYR A 332 -5.61 10.65 -12.82
CA TYR A 332 -4.46 9.96 -13.39
C TYR A 332 -4.00 8.78 -12.49
N HIS A 333 -3.88 9.01 -11.17
CA HIS A 333 -3.49 7.96 -10.22
C HIS A 333 -4.61 6.95 -9.95
N LEU A 334 -5.85 7.39 -9.80
CA LEU A 334 -7.00 6.51 -9.56
C LEU A 334 -7.34 5.62 -10.75
N LYS A 335 -6.85 5.93 -11.95
CA LYS A 335 -6.98 5.03 -13.11
C LYS A 335 -6.50 3.62 -12.79
N LEU A 336 -5.34 3.47 -12.12
CA LEU A 336 -4.82 2.16 -11.72
C LEU A 336 -5.80 1.43 -10.77
N VAL A 337 -6.44 2.16 -9.86
CA VAL A 337 -7.45 1.60 -8.95
C VAL A 337 -8.66 1.09 -9.73
N PHE A 338 -9.11 1.81 -10.76
CA PHE A 338 -10.24 1.39 -11.58
C PHE A 338 -9.90 0.26 -12.56
N GLU A 339 -8.67 0.18 -13.08
CA GLU A 339 -8.22 -1.01 -13.82
C GLU A 339 -8.19 -2.24 -12.91
N TYR A 340 -7.74 -2.07 -11.66
CA TYR A 340 -7.82 -3.10 -10.64
C TYR A 340 -9.27 -3.52 -10.32
N LEU A 341 -10.20 -2.57 -10.13
CA LEU A 341 -11.61 -2.88 -9.89
C LEU A 341 -12.27 -3.58 -11.08
N LYS A 342 -11.93 -3.19 -12.32
CA LYS A 342 -12.39 -3.88 -13.54
C LYS A 342 -11.87 -5.32 -13.59
N LEU A 343 -10.60 -5.54 -13.27
CA LEU A 343 -10.01 -6.87 -13.17
C LEU A 343 -10.80 -7.73 -12.17
N GLU A 344 -11.03 -7.22 -10.95
CA GLU A 344 -11.74 -7.95 -9.91
C GLU A 344 -13.21 -8.20 -10.28
N TYR A 345 -13.88 -7.22 -10.86
CA TYR A 345 -15.24 -7.36 -11.39
C TYR A 345 -15.34 -8.53 -12.38
N TYR A 346 -14.52 -8.53 -13.43
CA TYR A 346 -14.55 -9.59 -14.44
C TYR A 346 -14.08 -10.93 -13.89
N ASN A 347 -13.17 -10.96 -12.91
CA ASN A 347 -12.74 -12.19 -12.27
C ASN A 347 -13.86 -12.78 -11.39
N HIS A 348 -14.56 -11.95 -10.62
CA HIS A 348 -15.69 -12.33 -9.77
C HIS A 348 -16.80 -13.02 -10.57
N TYR A 349 -17.22 -12.42 -11.69
CA TYR A 349 -18.22 -12.99 -12.61
C TYR A 349 -17.66 -14.05 -13.58
N LYS A 350 -16.41 -14.48 -13.39
CA LYS A 350 -15.74 -15.53 -14.18
C LYS A 350 -15.62 -15.22 -15.68
N VAL A 351 -15.64 -13.94 -16.05
CA VAL A 351 -15.46 -13.46 -17.43
C VAL A 351 -13.97 -13.29 -17.74
N TYR A 352 -13.23 -14.40 -17.68
CA TYR A 352 -11.77 -14.39 -17.66
C TYR A 352 -11.10 -13.79 -18.90
N LYS A 353 -11.74 -13.88 -20.07
CA LYS A 353 -11.22 -13.25 -21.30
C LYS A 353 -11.16 -11.73 -21.22
N LYS A 354 -12.12 -11.09 -20.52
CA LYS A 354 -12.10 -9.65 -20.30
C LYS A 354 -11.15 -9.29 -19.17
N ALA A 355 -11.14 -10.09 -18.09
CA ALA A 355 -10.24 -9.91 -16.97
C ALA A 355 -8.76 -9.84 -17.41
N GLU A 356 -8.35 -10.66 -18.38
CA GLU A 356 -6.95 -10.64 -18.85
C GLU A 356 -6.48 -9.31 -19.40
N LYS A 357 -7.36 -8.56 -20.05
CA LYS A 357 -6.99 -7.26 -20.63
C LYS A 357 -6.50 -6.27 -19.57
N PHE A 358 -6.95 -6.45 -18.33
CA PHE A 358 -6.62 -5.59 -17.20
C PHE A 358 -5.53 -6.20 -16.31
N TYR A 359 -5.31 -7.51 -16.40
CA TYR A 359 -4.36 -8.20 -15.52
C TYR A 359 -2.92 -7.76 -15.78
N GLU A 360 -2.50 -7.63 -17.04
CA GLU A 360 -1.12 -7.27 -17.39
C GLU A 360 -0.72 -5.92 -16.78
N ASP A 361 -1.51 -4.87 -17.03
CA ASP A 361 -1.28 -3.52 -16.51
C ASP A 361 -1.23 -3.47 -14.97
N VAL A 362 -2.17 -4.18 -14.32
CA VAL A 362 -2.26 -4.23 -12.85
C VAL A 362 -1.10 -5.03 -12.27
N ASN A 363 -0.68 -6.11 -12.93
CA ASN A 363 0.42 -6.97 -12.48
C ASN A 363 1.78 -6.26 -12.59
N GLU A 364 2.03 -5.53 -13.69
CA GLU A 364 3.24 -4.71 -13.82
C GLU A 364 3.32 -3.63 -12.74
N SER A 365 2.16 -3.11 -12.32
CA SER A 365 2.05 -2.09 -11.27
C SER A 365 1.82 -2.66 -9.86
N SER A 366 2.01 -3.97 -9.64
CA SER A 366 1.56 -4.64 -8.41
C SER A 366 2.24 -4.09 -7.14
N ALA A 367 3.54 -3.84 -7.18
CA ALA A 367 4.28 -3.28 -6.05
C ALA A 367 3.78 -1.87 -5.70
N ILE A 368 3.55 -1.05 -6.72
CA ILE A 368 3.02 0.31 -6.57
C ILE A 368 1.59 0.28 -6.02
N LEU A 369 0.74 -0.62 -6.52
CA LEU A 369 -0.63 -0.81 -6.04
C LEU A 369 -0.67 -1.14 -4.54
N LEU A 370 0.12 -2.13 -4.11
CA LEU A 370 0.17 -2.59 -2.71
C LEU A 370 0.76 -1.54 -1.76
N SER A 371 1.72 -0.74 -2.20
CA SER A 371 2.35 0.28 -1.35
C SER A 371 1.51 1.54 -1.22
N ASN A 372 0.92 2.04 -2.32
CA ASN A 372 0.46 3.43 -2.37
C ASN A 372 -1.06 3.60 -2.35
N TYR A 373 -1.86 2.55 -2.61
CA TYR A 373 -3.30 2.69 -2.86
C TYR A 373 -4.20 2.09 -1.77
N ASN A 374 -3.65 1.80 -0.59
CA ASN A 374 -4.39 1.25 0.56
C ASN A 374 -5.50 2.16 1.11
N LEU A 375 -5.49 3.45 0.75
CA LEU A 375 -6.54 4.41 1.13
C LEU A 375 -7.75 4.36 0.19
N PHE A 376 -7.55 3.90 -1.05
CA PHE A 376 -8.55 3.98 -2.12
C PHE A 376 -9.09 2.61 -2.53
N THR A 377 -8.44 1.53 -2.13
CA THR A 377 -8.87 0.16 -2.39
C THR A 377 -8.26 -0.82 -1.37
N TYR A 378 -8.50 -2.12 -1.55
CA TYR A 378 -7.84 -3.19 -0.81
C TYR A 378 -6.91 -4.02 -1.73
N PRO A 379 -5.68 -3.54 -2.00
CA PRO A 379 -4.72 -4.18 -2.90
C PRO A 379 -4.37 -5.62 -2.57
N ALA A 380 -4.46 -6.03 -1.29
CA ALA A 380 -4.11 -7.38 -0.86
C ALA A 380 -4.95 -8.47 -1.56
N GLN A 381 -6.19 -8.13 -1.96
CA GLN A 381 -7.05 -9.05 -2.71
C GLN A 381 -6.48 -9.38 -4.09
N PHE A 382 -5.71 -8.48 -4.72
CA PHE A 382 -5.03 -8.77 -5.98
C PHE A 382 -4.10 -9.98 -5.88
N LEU A 383 -3.43 -10.19 -4.73
CA LEU A 383 -2.53 -11.33 -4.52
C LEU A 383 -3.29 -12.67 -4.57
N SER A 384 -4.49 -12.69 -4.01
CA SER A 384 -5.43 -13.81 -4.12
C SER A 384 -5.82 -14.05 -5.58
N THR A 385 -6.23 -12.99 -6.29
CA THR A 385 -6.61 -13.05 -7.71
C THR A 385 -5.46 -13.53 -8.60
N LYS A 386 -4.22 -13.13 -8.31
CA LYS A 386 -3.01 -13.60 -8.98
C LYS A 386 -2.77 -15.10 -8.77
N LEU A 387 -2.97 -15.60 -7.55
CA LEU A 387 -2.91 -17.05 -7.27
C LEU A 387 -4.02 -17.80 -8.01
N GLU A 388 -5.25 -17.33 -7.99
CA GLU A 388 -6.36 -17.98 -8.68
C GLU A 388 -6.14 -18.06 -10.19
N ARG A 389 -5.69 -16.95 -10.80
CA ARG A 389 -5.36 -16.91 -12.23
C ARG A 389 -4.27 -17.91 -12.58
N THR A 390 -3.17 -17.93 -11.83
CA THR A 390 -2.04 -18.82 -12.13
C THR A 390 -2.41 -20.29 -11.95
N LEU A 391 -3.22 -20.62 -10.94
CA LEU A 391 -3.79 -21.97 -10.79
C LEU A 391 -4.68 -22.37 -11.97
N ARG A 392 -5.55 -21.45 -12.43
CA ARG A 392 -6.41 -21.69 -13.60
C ARG A 392 -5.59 -21.93 -14.87
N MET A 393 -4.49 -21.21 -15.06
CA MET A 393 -3.60 -21.32 -16.22
C MET A 393 -2.54 -22.42 -16.09
N ASN A 394 -2.43 -23.06 -14.92
CA ASN A 394 -1.37 -24.00 -14.56
C ASN A 394 0.06 -23.40 -14.66
N LEU A 395 0.23 -22.13 -14.32
CA LEU A 395 1.50 -21.39 -14.38
C LEU A 395 2.12 -21.10 -13.00
N GLN A 396 1.62 -21.74 -11.94
CA GLN A 396 2.05 -21.51 -10.55
C GLN A 396 3.57 -21.62 -10.31
N GLY A 397 4.31 -22.42 -11.10
CA GLY A 397 5.77 -22.55 -10.97
C GLY A 397 6.55 -21.28 -11.35
N GLN A 398 5.97 -20.39 -12.16
CA GLN A 398 6.63 -19.16 -12.62
C GLN A 398 6.54 -18.02 -11.58
N LEU A 399 5.62 -18.13 -10.61
CA LEU A 399 5.35 -17.09 -9.62
C LEU A 399 6.58 -16.69 -8.81
N TYR A 400 7.43 -17.65 -8.44
CA TYR A 400 8.57 -17.37 -7.58
C TYR A 400 9.55 -16.41 -8.25
N GLU A 401 9.96 -16.70 -9.50
CA GLU A 401 10.91 -15.88 -10.25
C GLU A 401 10.30 -14.53 -10.64
N GLU A 402 9.03 -14.53 -11.04
CA GLU A 402 8.30 -13.29 -11.36
C GLU A 402 8.24 -12.35 -10.15
N ASN A 403 7.97 -12.89 -8.96
CA ASN A 403 7.85 -12.09 -7.73
C ASN A 403 9.20 -11.53 -7.26
N GLU A 404 10.32 -12.21 -7.52
CA GLU A 404 11.64 -11.65 -7.21
C GLU A 404 11.89 -10.36 -8.00
N ALA A 405 11.47 -10.31 -9.27
CA ALA A 405 11.58 -9.11 -10.09
C ALA A 405 10.56 -8.03 -9.71
N LEU A 406 9.29 -8.40 -9.52
CA LEU A 406 8.21 -7.44 -9.24
C LEU A 406 8.34 -6.79 -7.86
N PHE A 407 8.82 -7.54 -6.87
CA PHE A 407 8.86 -7.09 -5.46
C PHE A 407 10.28 -6.80 -4.95
N GLU A 408 11.28 -6.64 -5.83
CA GLU A 408 12.67 -6.36 -5.45
C GLU A 408 12.80 -5.15 -4.49
N ASN A 409 11.99 -4.12 -4.72
CA ASN A 409 12.00 -2.87 -3.94
C ASN A 409 10.72 -2.67 -3.12
N PHE A 410 9.90 -3.71 -2.95
CA PHE A 410 8.65 -3.60 -2.20
C PHE A 410 8.92 -3.67 -0.70
N GLU A 411 8.54 -2.61 0.00
CA GLU A 411 8.50 -2.57 1.47
C GLU A 411 7.03 -2.66 1.92
N TYR A 412 6.76 -3.57 2.85
CA TYR A 412 5.45 -3.70 3.48
C TYR A 412 5.37 -2.89 4.78
N ASP A 413 4.17 -2.41 5.09
CA ASP A 413 3.89 -1.71 6.34
C ASP A 413 3.44 -2.73 7.41
N ASP A 414 4.27 -2.91 8.45
CA ASP A 414 4.00 -3.80 9.58
C ASP A 414 2.74 -3.40 10.36
N ASP A 415 2.35 -2.12 10.31
CA ASP A 415 1.14 -1.63 10.98
C ASP A 415 -0.14 -1.96 10.18
N ASN A 416 -0.01 -2.19 8.86
CA ASN A 416 -1.09 -2.72 8.03
C ASN A 416 -1.10 -4.26 8.07
N ILE A 417 -1.59 -4.78 9.20
CA ILE A 417 -1.63 -6.22 9.50
C ILE A 417 -2.28 -7.04 8.39
N ALA A 418 -3.38 -6.56 7.80
CA ALA A 418 -4.12 -7.32 6.79
C ALA A 418 -3.33 -7.47 5.48
N LEU A 419 -2.72 -6.40 5.00
CA LEU A 419 -1.85 -6.44 3.83
C LEU A 419 -0.63 -7.32 4.10
N TYR A 420 0.03 -7.14 5.25
CA TYR A 420 1.24 -7.88 5.60
C TYR A 420 0.98 -9.39 5.66
N ILE A 421 -0.10 -9.82 6.32
CA ILE A 421 -0.47 -11.25 6.38
C ILE A 421 -0.71 -11.82 4.98
N ASN A 422 -1.52 -11.14 4.15
CA ASN A 422 -1.80 -11.62 2.79
C ASN A 422 -0.53 -11.70 1.94
N TYR A 423 0.36 -10.71 2.04
CA TYR A 423 1.63 -10.70 1.33
C TYR A 423 2.56 -11.85 1.74
N VAL A 424 2.77 -12.06 3.05
CA VAL A 424 3.65 -13.14 3.52
C VAL A 424 3.09 -14.51 3.15
N VAL A 425 1.78 -14.70 3.30
CA VAL A 425 1.14 -15.97 2.93
C VAL A 425 1.20 -16.21 1.42
N TYR A 426 0.99 -15.17 0.61
CA TYR A 426 1.20 -15.21 -0.83
C TYR A 426 2.63 -15.64 -1.18
N ARG A 427 3.65 -15.01 -0.58
CA ARG A 427 5.07 -15.37 -0.79
C ARG A 427 5.34 -16.82 -0.40
N ALA A 428 4.81 -17.28 0.74
CA ALA A 428 4.97 -18.66 1.17
C ALA A 428 4.33 -19.67 0.20
N ILE A 429 3.15 -19.37 -0.36
CA ILE A 429 2.50 -20.20 -1.38
C ILE A 429 3.33 -20.23 -2.68
N CYS A 430 3.92 -19.09 -3.08
CA CYS A 430 4.82 -19.06 -4.23
C CYS A 430 6.06 -19.92 -4.01
N CYS A 431 6.67 -19.88 -2.82
CA CYS A 431 7.77 -20.77 -2.44
C CYS A 431 7.35 -22.25 -2.47
N TYR A 432 6.15 -22.57 -2.00
CA TYR A 432 5.60 -23.92 -2.07
C TYR A 432 5.51 -24.44 -3.51
N TYR A 433 5.01 -23.62 -4.45
CA TYR A 433 4.92 -24.02 -5.86
C TYR A 433 6.27 -24.11 -6.58
N ALA A 434 7.31 -23.47 -6.04
CA ALA A 434 8.69 -23.63 -6.47
C ALA A 434 9.44 -24.77 -5.76
N ASP A 435 8.72 -25.64 -5.04
CA ASP A 435 9.27 -26.76 -4.25
C ASP A 435 10.30 -26.32 -3.16
N LYS A 436 10.28 -25.03 -2.77
CA LYS A 436 11.12 -24.43 -1.71
C LYS A 436 10.41 -24.46 -0.35
N TYR A 437 10.09 -25.65 0.14
CA TYR A 437 9.27 -25.83 1.35
C TYR A 437 9.90 -25.25 2.63
N SER A 438 11.22 -25.30 2.76
CA SER A 438 11.93 -24.73 3.92
C SER A 438 11.83 -23.20 3.97
N GLU A 439 11.93 -22.54 2.82
CA GLU A 439 11.75 -21.09 2.69
C GLU A 439 10.29 -20.70 2.95
N ALA A 440 9.33 -21.46 2.42
CA ALA A 440 7.91 -21.27 2.68
C ALA A 440 7.60 -21.38 4.19
N ALA A 441 8.15 -22.39 4.87
CA ALA A 441 7.98 -22.56 6.32
C ALA A 441 8.59 -21.39 7.09
N LYS A 442 9.76 -20.89 6.67
CA LYS A 442 10.41 -19.74 7.30
C LYS A 442 9.54 -18.49 7.26
N TRP A 443 9.00 -18.13 6.08
CA TRP A 443 8.08 -16.99 5.92
C TRP A 443 6.91 -17.04 6.91
N LEU A 444 6.27 -18.21 7.04
CA LEU A 444 5.11 -18.38 7.91
C LEU A 444 5.48 -18.39 9.40
N ASN A 445 6.63 -18.96 9.78
CA ASN A 445 7.13 -18.91 11.15
C ASN A 445 7.48 -17.50 11.58
N ASP A 446 8.20 -16.76 10.73
CA ASP A 446 8.58 -15.37 11.00
C ASP A 446 7.31 -14.52 11.20
N LEU A 447 6.28 -14.70 10.36
CA LEU A 447 4.96 -14.08 10.55
C LEU A 447 4.33 -14.39 11.91
N LEU A 448 4.30 -15.66 12.31
CA LEU A 448 3.68 -16.10 13.57
C LEU A 448 4.48 -15.67 14.81
N ASN A 449 5.79 -15.42 14.66
CA ASN A 449 6.67 -14.93 15.73
C ASN A 449 6.58 -13.41 15.88
N ASP A 450 6.47 -12.68 14.77
CA ASP A 450 6.46 -11.23 14.76
C ASP A 450 5.07 -10.64 15.07
N LEU A 451 3.99 -11.34 14.69
CA LEU A 451 2.62 -10.86 14.88
C LEU A 451 1.79 -11.74 15.83
N SER A 452 1.12 -11.07 16.78
CA SER A 452 0.09 -11.72 17.62
C SER A 452 -1.26 -11.77 16.90
N LEU A 453 -1.54 -12.90 16.25
CA LEU A 453 -2.80 -13.16 15.52
C LEU A 453 -3.99 -13.57 16.41
N LYS A 454 -3.94 -13.32 17.73
CA LYS A 454 -5.00 -13.72 18.67
C LYS A 454 -6.39 -13.14 18.33
N ARG A 455 -6.43 -11.97 17.68
CA ARG A 455 -7.67 -11.32 17.21
C ARG A 455 -8.27 -12.00 15.97
N TYR A 456 -7.48 -12.77 15.24
CA TYR A 456 -7.86 -13.44 13.98
C TYR A 456 -7.65 -14.95 14.13
N PRO A 457 -8.46 -15.64 14.95
CA PRO A 457 -8.27 -17.06 15.22
C PRO A 457 -8.44 -17.92 13.95
N TYR A 458 -9.35 -17.55 13.05
CA TYR A 458 -9.52 -18.23 11.75
C TYR A 458 -8.28 -18.10 10.86
N ALA A 459 -7.82 -16.87 10.60
CA ALA A 459 -6.59 -16.64 9.84
C ALA A 459 -5.38 -17.37 10.45
N THR A 460 -5.28 -17.43 11.78
CA THR A 460 -4.23 -18.19 12.48
C THR A 460 -4.26 -19.67 12.12
N ILE A 461 -5.44 -20.29 12.09
CA ILE A 461 -5.60 -21.72 11.77
C ILE A 461 -5.26 -21.99 10.30
N GLU A 462 -5.67 -21.12 9.38
CA GLU A 462 -5.32 -21.22 7.96
C GLU A 462 -3.81 -21.14 7.73
N ILE A 463 -3.14 -20.14 8.32
CA ILE A 463 -1.67 -19.97 8.24
C ILE A 463 -0.96 -21.20 8.80
N LYS A 464 -1.38 -21.67 9.98
CA LYS A 464 -0.80 -22.87 10.60
C LYS A 464 -1.05 -24.14 9.79
N SER A 465 -2.17 -24.25 9.09
CA SER A 465 -2.48 -25.37 8.20
C SER A 465 -1.50 -25.42 7.02
N ILE A 466 -1.18 -24.28 6.40
CA ILE A 466 -0.16 -24.22 5.35
C ILE A 466 1.22 -24.54 5.91
N LEU A 467 1.57 -24.01 7.08
CA LEU A 467 2.85 -24.32 7.72
C LEU A 467 2.97 -25.82 8.06
N ALA A 468 1.90 -26.43 8.54
CA ALA A 468 1.85 -27.87 8.80
C ALA A 468 2.05 -28.68 7.51
N LEU A 469 1.51 -28.23 6.37
CA LEU A 469 1.79 -28.85 5.07
C LEU A 469 3.28 -28.79 4.74
N GLN A 470 3.96 -27.65 4.96
CA GLN A 470 5.39 -27.53 4.68
C GLN A 470 6.20 -28.53 5.51
N TYR A 471 5.94 -28.62 6.83
CA TYR A 471 6.62 -29.60 7.69
C TYR A 471 6.29 -31.06 7.34
N CYS A 472 5.06 -31.33 6.87
CA CYS A 472 4.69 -32.66 6.38
C CYS A 472 5.54 -33.05 5.15
N LEU A 473 5.74 -32.12 4.20
CA LEU A 473 6.55 -32.35 3.00
C LEU A 473 8.04 -32.46 3.30
N MET A 474 8.52 -31.70 4.29
CA MET A 474 9.90 -31.76 4.79
C MET A 474 10.17 -32.99 5.69
N LYS A 475 9.14 -33.79 6.00
CA LYS A 475 9.19 -34.95 6.93
C LYS A 475 9.63 -34.58 8.36
N GLU A 476 9.39 -33.34 8.80
CA GLU A 476 9.64 -32.87 10.16
C GLU A 476 8.45 -33.19 11.09
N MET A 477 8.32 -34.48 11.42
CA MET A 477 7.11 -35.04 12.05
C MET A 477 6.83 -34.46 13.46
N ASP A 478 7.86 -34.10 14.21
CA ASP A 478 7.70 -33.51 15.54
C ASP A 478 7.03 -32.14 15.47
N LEU A 479 7.53 -31.27 14.59
CA LEU A 479 6.97 -29.93 14.37
C LEU A 479 5.58 -29.99 13.75
N PHE A 480 5.38 -30.91 12.81
CA PHE A 480 4.06 -31.21 12.25
C PHE A 480 3.05 -31.59 13.35
N ASN A 481 3.39 -32.57 14.19
CA ASN A 481 2.48 -33.05 15.25
C ASN A 481 2.16 -31.96 16.28
N GLN A 482 3.13 -31.12 16.63
CA GLN A 482 2.92 -29.96 17.50
C GLN A 482 1.88 -28.98 16.91
N LEU A 483 2.03 -28.63 15.62
CA LEU A 483 1.08 -27.75 14.94
C LEU A 483 -0.30 -28.36 14.83
N ILE A 484 -0.40 -29.61 14.41
CA ILE A 484 -1.69 -30.31 14.28
C ILE A 484 -2.46 -30.30 15.60
N ASN A 485 -1.80 -30.60 16.72
CA ASN A 485 -2.44 -30.57 18.03
C ASN A 485 -2.90 -29.15 18.42
N SER A 486 -2.09 -28.13 18.10
CA SER A 486 -2.46 -26.72 18.29
C SER A 486 -3.70 -26.34 17.47
N ILE A 487 -3.72 -26.68 16.18
CA ILE A 487 -4.82 -26.38 15.26
C ILE A 487 -6.10 -27.10 15.71
N GLN A 488 -6.01 -28.39 16.06
CA GLN A 488 -7.16 -29.17 16.53
C GLN A 488 -7.77 -28.61 17.81
N ARG A 489 -6.95 -28.07 18.73
CA ARG A 489 -7.45 -27.39 19.93
C ARG A 489 -8.20 -26.11 19.56
N GLN A 490 -7.69 -25.32 18.61
CA GLN A 490 -8.34 -24.09 18.17
C GLN A 490 -9.65 -24.36 17.42
N ILE A 491 -9.72 -25.39 16.58
CA ILE A 491 -10.97 -25.81 15.91
C ILE A 491 -12.06 -26.19 16.92
N ARG A 492 -11.70 -26.84 18.05
CA ARG A 492 -12.69 -27.17 19.10
C ARG A 492 -13.29 -25.93 19.76
N ILE A 493 -12.53 -24.83 19.80
CA ILE A 493 -12.98 -23.56 20.42
C ILE A 493 -13.87 -22.79 19.45
N LEU A 494 -13.52 -22.76 18.16
CA LEU A 494 -14.28 -22.02 17.15
C LEU A 494 -15.56 -22.74 16.72
N GLY A 495 -15.54 -24.07 16.71
CA GLY A 495 -16.62 -24.87 16.16
C GLY A 495 -16.13 -25.68 14.96
N LYS A 496 -16.60 -26.93 14.84
CA LYS A 496 -16.20 -27.81 13.73
C LYS A 496 -16.86 -27.45 12.41
N GLU A 497 -18.05 -26.87 12.47
CA GLU A 497 -18.86 -26.52 11.30
C GLU A 497 -18.19 -25.40 10.51
N ASP A 498 -17.71 -24.37 11.20
CA ASP A 498 -17.01 -23.21 10.61
C ASP A 498 -15.62 -23.50 10.02
N CYS A 499 -15.07 -24.69 10.28
CA CYS A 499 -13.70 -25.08 9.89
C CYS A 499 -13.67 -26.40 9.11
N SER A 500 -14.76 -26.75 8.44
CA SER A 500 -14.93 -28.06 7.80
C SER A 500 -13.88 -28.36 6.71
N HIS A 501 -13.52 -27.37 5.89
CA HIS A 501 -12.44 -27.50 4.89
C HIS A 501 -11.08 -27.74 5.53
N ILE A 502 -10.77 -27.01 6.62
CA ILE A 502 -9.52 -27.17 7.37
C ILE A 502 -9.45 -28.56 7.98
N ILE A 503 -10.54 -29.06 8.58
CA ILE A 503 -10.59 -30.41 9.15
C ILE A 503 -10.26 -31.46 8.08
N SER A 504 -10.83 -31.32 6.88
CA SER A 504 -10.55 -32.22 5.76
C SER A 504 -9.09 -32.10 5.29
N PHE A 505 -8.54 -30.89 5.22
CA PHE A 505 -7.14 -30.64 4.90
C PHE A 505 -6.18 -31.31 5.91
N LEU A 506 -6.46 -31.20 7.21
CA LEU A 506 -5.69 -31.88 8.26
C LEU A 506 -5.79 -33.41 8.15
N LYS A 507 -6.96 -33.95 7.77
CA LYS A 507 -7.15 -35.38 7.58
C LYS A 507 -6.25 -35.91 6.46
N ILE A 508 -6.09 -35.16 5.37
CA ILE A 508 -5.19 -35.52 4.27
C ILE A 508 -3.76 -35.69 4.79
N MET A 509 -3.24 -34.68 5.50
CA MET A 509 -1.88 -34.74 6.05
C MET A 509 -1.72 -35.86 7.09
N LYS A 510 -2.74 -36.14 7.91
CA LYS A 510 -2.73 -37.28 8.85
C LYS A 510 -2.78 -38.65 8.18
N ILE A 511 -3.39 -38.76 7.00
CA ILE A 511 -3.38 -40.00 6.22
C ILE A 511 -1.99 -40.23 5.63
N ALA A 512 -1.38 -39.17 5.09
CA ALA A 512 -0.03 -39.20 4.52
C ALA A 512 1.00 -39.72 5.54
N THR A 513 0.96 -39.18 6.77
CA THR A 513 1.91 -39.49 7.85
C THR A 513 1.67 -40.81 8.56
N SER A 514 0.55 -41.50 8.33
CA SER A 514 0.22 -42.77 9.00
C SER A 514 0.96 -43.96 8.36
N GLU A 515 1.71 -44.73 9.14
CA GLU A 515 2.42 -45.94 8.66
C GLU A 515 1.47 -47.12 8.35
N ALA A 516 0.28 -47.16 8.97
CA ALA A 516 -0.59 -48.33 8.97
C ALA A 516 -1.62 -48.41 7.82
N LYS A 517 -1.72 -47.41 6.95
CA LYS A 517 -2.80 -47.33 5.94
C LYS A 517 -2.33 -47.85 4.58
N LYS A 518 -2.79 -49.06 4.21
CA LYS A 518 -2.83 -49.50 2.79
C LYS A 518 -3.72 -48.51 1.99
N GLU A 519 -3.38 -48.24 0.74
CA GLU A 519 -4.10 -47.35 -0.19
C GLU A 519 -4.18 -45.88 0.27
N LYS A 520 -3.04 -45.26 0.63
CA LYS A 520 -2.98 -43.85 1.07
C LYS A 520 -3.51 -42.88 0.01
N ALA A 521 -3.10 -43.05 -1.24
CA ALA A 521 -3.46 -42.16 -2.34
C ALA A 521 -4.98 -42.09 -2.58
N GLU A 522 -5.66 -43.23 -2.60
CA GLU A 522 -7.11 -43.31 -2.80
C GLU A 522 -7.88 -42.64 -1.65
N LYS A 523 -7.44 -42.85 -0.41
CA LYS A 523 -8.04 -42.20 0.76
C LYS A 523 -7.85 -40.69 0.77
N ILE A 524 -6.71 -40.20 0.28
CA ILE A 524 -6.46 -38.75 0.14
C ILE A 524 -7.40 -38.16 -0.91
N ARG A 525 -7.54 -38.80 -2.07
CA ARG A 525 -8.46 -38.36 -3.14
C ARG A 525 -9.91 -38.27 -2.64
N ASN A 526 -10.40 -39.31 -1.96
CA ASN A 526 -11.75 -39.34 -1.38
C ASN A 526 -12.03 -38.22 -0.36
N VAL A 527 -10.99 -37.67 0.29
CA VAL A 527 -11.12 -36.52 1.20
C VAL A 527 -10.98 -35.20 0.44
N ALA A 528 -10.14 -35.15 -0.59
CA ALA A 528 -9.95 -33.98 -1.45
C ALA A 528 -11.25 -33.61 -2.19
N ASP A 529 -12.00 -34.60 -2.68
CA ASP A 529 -13.29 -34.37 -3.36
C ASP A 529 -14.33 -33.74 -2.43
N LYS A 530 -14.20 -33.91 -1.11
CA LYS A 530 -15.10 -33.30 -0.11
C LYS A 530 -14.73 -31.86 0.22
N ILE A 531 -13.57 -31.37 -0.23
CA ILE A 531 -13.05 -30.02 0.04
C ILE A 531 -13.50 -29.01 -1.02
N SER A 532 -13.87 -29.47 -2.23
CA SER A 532 -14.29 -28.60 -3.34
C SER A 532 -15.65 -27.95 -3.10
N ASP A 533 -16.53 -28.60 -2.33
CA ASP A 533 -17.94 -28.20 -2.20
C ASP A 533 -18.22 -27.35 -0.95
N VAL A 534 -17.18 -26.98 -0.20
CA VAL A 534 -17.30 -26.24 1.05
C VAL A 534 -17.16 -24.75 0.80
N ASP A 535 -18.15 -23.97 1.23
CA ASP A 535 -18.07 -22.51 1.25
C ASP A 535 -16.97 -22.03 2.20
N ARG A 536 -16.17 -21.05 1.74
CA ARG A 536 -14.96 -20.60 2.44
C ARG A 536 -15.02 -19.10 2.67
N ARG A 537 -14.47 -18.69 3.81
CA ARG A 537 -14.25 -17.27 4.11
C ARG A 537 -13.29 -16.64 3.10
N LEU A 538 -13.37 -15.30 2.98
CA LEU A 538 -12.52 -14.48 2.11
C LEU A 538 -11.04 -14.83 2.26
N PHE A 539 -10.51 -14.80 3.49
CA PHE A 539 -9.17 -15.27 3.77
C PHE A 539 -9.15 -16.79 4.00
N SER A 540 -8.98 -17.55 2.91
CA SER A 540 -8.73 -19.00 2.96
C SER A 540 -7.53 -19.43 2.11
N PRO A 541 -6.30 -19.16 2.57
CA PRO A 541 -5.07 -19.56 1.88
C PRO A 541 -5.00 -21.04 1.47
N THR A 542 -5.61 -21.95 2.24
CA THR A 542 -5.67 -23.37 1.89
C THR A 542 -6.43 -23.65 0.59
N LYS A 543 -7.25 -22.71 0.09
CA LYS A 543 -7.88 -22.75 -1.25
C LYS A 543 -6.87 -22.77 -2.38
N TYR A 544 -5.71 -22.13 -2.18
CA TYR A 544 -4.71 -21.99 -3.22
C TYR A 544 -3.74 -23.17 -3.29
N ILE A 545 -3.92 -24.22 -2.46
CA ILE A 545 -3.14 -25.45 -2.55
C ILE A 545 -3.88 -26.47 -3.42
N LYS A 546 -3.33 -26.74 -4.60
CA LYS A 546 -3.89 -27.72 -5.53
C LYS A 546 -3.60 -29.13 -5.03
N ILE A 547 -4.66 -29.89 -4.72
CA ILE A 547 -4.55 -31.29 -4.31
C ILE A 547 -4.59 -32.17 -5.56
N ASP A 548 -3.51 -32.12 -6.34
CA ASP A 548 -3.34 -32.92 -7.55
C ASP A 548 -2.50 -34.18 -7.31
N ASP A 549 -2.33 -34.98 -8.36
CA ASP A 549 -1.52 -36.20 -8.30
C ASP A 549 -0.06 -35.93 -7.93
N LYS A 550 0.48 -34.74 -8.24
CA LYS A 550 1.83 -34.36 -7.81
C LYS A 550 1.87 -34.27 -6.29
N LEU A 551 0.92 -33.56 -5.67
CA LEU A 551 0.86 -33.45 -4.22
C LEU A 551 0.60 -34.80 -3.54
N VAL A 552 -0.29 -35.63 -4.09
CA VAL A 552 -0.58 -36.96 -3.53
C VAL A 552 0.67 -37.85 -3.54
N LYS A 553 1.45 -37.85 -4.62
CA LYS A 553 2.72 -38.58 -4.70
C LYS A 553 3.74 -38.08 -3.67
N LEU A 554 3.95 -36.77 -3.61
CA LEU A 554 4.83 -36.13 -2.63
C LEU A 554 4.46 -36.48 -1.19
N LEU A 555 3.16 -36.51 -0.88
CA LEU A 555 2.65 -36.87 0.45
C LEU A 555 2.77 -38.37 0.75
N CYS A 556 2.69 -39.24 -0.26
CA CYS A 556 2.86 -40.68 -0.10
C CYS A 556 4.33 -41.09 -0.02
N GLY A 557 5.25 -40.21 -0.43
CA GLY A 557 6.70 -40.45 -0.44
C GLY A 557 7.19 -41.18 -1.70
N ASP A 558 6.41 -41.11 -2.79
CA ASP A 558 6.68 -41.72 -4.09
C ASP A 558 7.37 -40.76 -5.07
#